data_AF-A0A644TJL3-F1
#
_entry.id   AF-A0A644TJL3-F1
#
_cell.length_a   1.000
_cell.length_b   1.000
_cell.length_c   1.000
_cell.angle_alpha   90.00
_cell.angle_beta   90.00
_cell.angle_gamma   90.00
#
_symmetry.space_group_name_H-M   'P 1'
#
loop_
_entity.id
_entity.type
_entity.pdbx_description
1 polymer ?
#
loop_
_entity_poly.entity_id
_entity_poly.type
_entity_poly.pdbx_seq_one_letter_code
_entity_poly.pdbx_strand_id
1 'polypeptide(L)'
;MKKFMLVFLCLGMMFSVAFASEQKQEAADKWEISMMPKETAKETERNKWSLILENNLGIYAYDNTSVRFVRDKQGKKNLNQVEADIKTVFVNKDTLKQIDAKYTKQLKKGDTASYCLIHMIFNTADKTYKATSMQVFSKKGRELESKTTNAKFVPIPEKSFAEAMLEVVNQYVADNKADMLLNINAK
;
A
#
# COMPACT_ATOMS: atom_id res chain seq x y z
N MET A 1 -55.25 43.91 -15.49
CA MET A 1 -54.49 44.09 -16.75
C MET A 1 -53.40 43.02 -16.78
N LYS A 2 -53.11 42.24 -17.81
CA LYS A 2 -53.74 41.86 -19.09
C LYS A 2 -52.92 40.62 -19.49
N LYS A 3 -53.56 39.45 -19.50
CA LYS A 3 -53.25 38.28 -20.36
C LYS A 3 -51.85 37.64 -20.24
N PHE A 4 -51.68 36.72 -19.29
CA PHE A 4 -50.95 35.47 -19.58
C PHE A 4 -51.99 34.44 -20.04
N MET A 5 -52.16 34.39 -21.35
CA MET A 5 -53.02 33.48 -22.08
C MET A 5 -52.08 32.66 -22.97
N LEU A 6 -52.40 31.36 -23.08
CA LEU A 6 -51.78 30.39 -23.99
C LEU A 6 -50.36 29.96 -23.56
N VAL A 7 -50.00 28.71 -23.34
CA VAL A 7 -50.42 27.44 -23.97
C VAL A 7 -50.02 26.34 -22.96
N PHE A 8 -50.94 25.67 -22.26
CA PHE A 8 -51.62 24.44 -22.72
C PHE A 8 -50.68 23.45 -23.42
N LEU A 9 -49.93 22.58 -22.70
CA LEU A 9 -49.74 21.22 -23.25
C LEU A 9 -49.17 20.09 -22.37
N CYS A 10 -48.73 20.27 -21.12
CA CYS A 10 -47.96 19.16 -20.49
C CYS A 10 -48.44 18.62 -19.15
N LEU A 11 -49.62 19.00 -18.67
CA LEU A 11 -50.18 18.39 -17.46
C LEU A 11 -51.69 18.17 -17.63
N GLY A 12 -52.04 16.97 -18.06
CA GLY A 12 -53.41 16.55 -18.32
C GLY A 12 -53.50 15.03 -18.36
N MET A 13 -53.57 14.44 -17.16
CA MET A 13 -54.50 13.37 -16.81
C MET A 13 -54.29 12.01 -17.50
N MET A 14 -53.74 11.03 -16.77
CA MET A 14 -54.46 10.08 -15.90
C MET A 14 -54.58 8.74 -16.64
N PHE A 15 -54.06 7.67 -16.06
CA PHE A 15 -54.71 6.37 -15.88
C PHE A 15 -53.69 5.41 -15.27
N SER A 16 -53.88 5.11 -13.98
CA SER A 16 -53.38 3.89 -13.38
C SER A 16 -54.18 2.73 -13.97
N VAL A 17 -53.51 1.68 -14.46
CA VAL A 17 -53.91 0.29 -14.27
C VAL A 17 -52.72 -0.62 -14.57
N ALA A 18 -52.61 -1.65 -13.74
CA ALA A 18 -51.50 -2.57 -13.66
C ALA A 18 -51.65 -3.77 -14.63
N PHE A 19 -50.53 -4.49 -14.74
CA PHE A 19 -50.32 -5.87 -15.15
C PHE A 19 -50.14 -6.24 -16.64
N ALA A 20 -48.95 -6.84 -16.83
CA ALA A 20 -48.67 -8.02 -17.65
C ALA A 20 -48.76 -7.89 -19.18
N SER A 21 -47.62 -7.98 -19.85
CA SER A 21 -47.04 -9.28 -20.22
C SER A 21 -45.74 -9.09 -21.00
N GLU A 22 -44.90 -10.08 -20.85
CA GLU A 22 -43.56 -10.26 -21.38
C GLU A 22 -43.56 -10.34 -22.91
N GLN A 23 -42.76 -9.50 -23.58
CA GLN A 23 -42.21 -9.82 -24.90
C GLN A 23 -40.76 -9.31 -25.03
N LYS A 24 -39.85 -10.27 -24.77
CA LYS A 24 -38.66 -10.59 -25.57
C LYS A 24 -38.24 -9.49 -26.57
N GLN A 25 -37.24 -8.69 -26.20
CA GLN A 25 -36.43 -7.97 -27.17
C GLN A 25 -35.01 -8.52 -27.14
N GLU A 26 -34.60 -8.91 -28.33
CA GLU A 26 -33.37 -9.56 -28.75
C GLU A 26 -32.11 -9.04 -28.05
N ALA A 27 -31.18 -9.97 -27.85
CA ALA A 27 -29.79 -9.70 -27.60
C ALA A 27 -29.26 -8.73 -28.68
N ALA A 28 -29.29 -7.43 -28.35
CA ALA A 28 -28.54 -6.43 -29.06
C ALA A 28 -27.08 -6.67 -28.72
N ASP A 29 -26.35 -7.16 -29.71
CA ASP A 29 -24.92 -7.43 -29.71
C ASP A 29 -24.14 -6.33 -28.97
N LYS A 30 -23.82 -6.62 -27.70
CA LYS A 30 -22.84 -5.86 -26.94
C LYS A 30 -21.47 -6.26 -27.48
N TRP A 31 -21.04 -5.58 -28.53
CA TRP A 31 -19.66 -5.61 -29.01
C TRP A 31 -18.74 -5.23 -27.85
N GLU A 32 -18.08 -6.23 -27.25
CA GLU A 32 -17.06 -6.02 -26.23
C GLU A 32 -15.81 -5.46 -26.92
N ILE A 33 -15.68 -4.14 -26.91
CA ILE A 33 -14.45 -3.46 -27.31
C ILE A 33 -13.34 -3.92 -26.37
N SER A 34 -12.50 -4.83 -26.88
CA SER A 34 -11.13 -5.12 -26.49
C SER A 34 -10.84 -5.10 -24.98
N MET A 35 -10.76 -6.29 -24.39
CA MET A 35 -10.13 -6.49 -23.08
C MET A 35 -8.70 -5.92 -23.10
N MET A 36 -8.49 -4.68 -22.65
CA MET A 36 -7.19 -4.34 -22.06
C MET A 36 -6.96 -5.37 -20.96
N PRO A 37 -5.82 -6.10 -20.94
CA PRO A 37 -5.55 -7.05 -19.89
C PRO A 37 -5.66 -6.30 -18.57
N LYS A 38 -6.70 -6.62 -17.79
CA LYS A 38 -6.85 -6.11 -16.43
C LYS A 38 -5.60 -6.57 -15.70
N GLU A 39 -4.71 -5.65 -15.32
CA GLU A 39 -3.48 -5.98 -14.62
C GLU A 39 -3.81 -7.02 -13.53
N THR A 40 -3.24 -8.22 -13.66
CA THR A 40 -3.57 -9.31 -12.75
C THR A 40 -3.12 -8.94 -11.34
N ALA A 41 -3.81 -9.40 -10.29
CA ALA A 41 -3.51 -9.03 -8.89
C ALA A 41 -2.01 -9.21 -8.52
N LYS A 42 -1.33 -10.18 -9.16
CA LYS A 42 0.09 -10.48 -8.98
C LYS A 42 1.03 -9.46 -9.64
N GLU A 43 0.55 -8.75 -10.66
CA GLU A 43 1.27 -7.68 -11.36
C GLU A 43 1.09 -6.34 -10.61
N THR A 44 -0.12 -6.06 -10.12
CA THR A 44 -0.35 -4.92 -9.21
C THR A 44 0.43 -5.03 -7.91
N GLU A 45 0.57 -6.24 -7.33
CA GLU A 45 1.41 -6.43 -6.16
C GLU A 45 2.89 -6.22 -6.46
N ARG A 46 3.35 -6.53 -7.67
CA ARG A 46 4.75 -6.32 -8.06
C ARG A 46 5.06 -4.84 -8.30
N ASN A 47 4.10 -4.10 -8.86
CA ASN A 47 4.20 -2.65 -9.06
C ASN A 47 4.14 -1.84 -7.75
N LYS A 48 3.70 -2.45 -6.64
CA LYS A 48 3.64 -1.81 -5.32
C LYS A 48 5.02 -1.60 -4.69
N TRP A 49 5.94 -2.53 -4.93
CA TRP A 49 7.22 -2.60 -4.24
C TRP A 49 8.35 -1.98 -5.08
N SER A 50 8.99 -0.96 -4.54
CA SER A 50 10.21 -0.38 -5.09
C SER A 50 11.44 -0.99 -4.43
N LEU A 51 12.45 -1.32 -5.23
CA LEU A 51 13.71 -1.86 -4.74
C LEU A 51 14.47 -0.80 -3.93
N ILE A 52 14.94 -1.17 -2.73
CA ILE A 52 15.91 -0.38 -1.95
C ILE A 52 17.32 -0.83 -2.31
N LEU A 53 17.60 -2.11 -2.09
CA LEU A 53 18.89 -2.73 -2.38
C LEU A 53 18.76 -4.24 -2.52
N GLU A 54 19.75 -4.83 -3.18
CA GLU A 54 19.96 -6.27 -3.24
C GLU A 54 21.36 -6.59 -2.72
N ASN A 55 21.46 -7.59 -1.84
CA ASN A 55 22.74 -8.08 -1.36
C ASN A 55 22.70 -9.61 -1.18
N ASN A 56 23.82 -10.17 -0.74
CA ASN A 56 23.96 -11.62 -0.53
C ASN A 56 23.05 -12.18 0.56
N LEU A 57 22.39 -11.34 1.37
CA LEU A 57 21.43 -11.73 2.41
C LEU A 57 19.99 -11.76 1.88
N GLY A 58 19.61 -10.72 1.13
CA GLY A 58 18.22 -10.46 0.78
C GLY A 58 18.04 -9.44 -0.34
N ILE A 59 16.85 -9.48 -0.92
CA ILE A 59 16.30 -8.39 -1.73
C ILE A 59 15.40 -7.56 -0.82
N TYR A 60 15.70 -6.28 -0.69
CA TYR A 60 14.97 -5.35 0.18
C TYR A 60 14.19 -4.39 -0.71
N ALA A 61 12.89 -4.32 -0.49
CA ALA A 61 12.00 -3.42 -1.20
C ALA A 61 11.08 -2.69 -0.22
N TYR A 62 10.57 -1.52 -0.59
CA TYR A 62 9.60 -0.78 0.20
C TYR A 62 8.33 -0.53 -0.60
N ASP A 63 7.22 -0.33 0.09
CA ASP A 63 5.96 0.03 -0.52
C ASP A 63 5.87 1.56 -0.70
N ASN A 64 5.84 2.04 -1.94
CA ASN A 64 5.76 3.47 -2.25
C ASN A 64 4.58 4.17 -1.57
N THR A 65 3.45 3.48 -1.45
CA THR A 65 2.22 4.04 -0.86
C THR A 65 2.27 4.06 0.66
N SER A 66 3.19 3.32 1.26
CA SER A 66 3.36 3.25 2.70
C SER A 66 4.17 4.41 3.27
N VAL A 67 5.03 5.04 2.45
CA VAL A 67 5.94 6.11 2.90
C VAL A 67 5.15 7.37 3.19
N ARG A 68 5.02 7.73 4.47
CA ARG A 68 4.24 8.90 4.89
C ARG A 68 4.70 9.43 6.25
N PHE A 69 4.41 10.71 6.51
CA PHE A 69 4.63 11.26 7.84
C PHE A 69 3.75 10.57 8.88
N VAL A 70 4.35 10.21 10.00
CA VAL A 70 3.62 9.70 11.17
C VAL A 70 2.64 10.77 11.63
N ARG A 71 1.43 10.36 11.98
CA ARG A 71 0.40 11.25 12.52
C ARG A 71 0.21 10.96 14.00
N ASP A 72 0.06 12.02 14.79
CA ASP A 72 -0.32 11.87 16.19
C ASP A 72 -1.81 11.51 16.32
N LYS A 73 -2.27 11.33 17.56
CA LYS A 73 -3.68 11.00 17.86
C LYS A 73 -4.67 12.08 17.40
N GLN A 74 -4.19 13.30 17.14
CA GLN A 74 -4.98 14.43 16.67
C GLN A 74 -4.89 14.59 15.13
N GLY A 75 -4.19 13.68 14.45
CA GLY A 75 -4.02 13.70 12.99
C GLY A 75 -2.95 14.67 12.49
N LYS A 76 -2.25 15.38 13.38
CA LYS A 76 -1.17 16.31 13.03
C LYS A 76 0.05 15.53 12.56
N LYS A 77 0.61 15.94 11.43
CA LYS A 77 1.82 15.33 10.85
C LYS A 77 3.03 15.65 11.73
N ASN A 78 3.79 14.62 12.08
CA ASN A 78 5.12 14.77 12.66
C ASN A 78 6.15 14.85 11.53
N LEU A 79 6.66 16.05 11.26
CA LEU A 79 7.59 16.30 10.14
C LEU A 79 8.98 15.68 10.33
N ASN A 80 9.27 15.16 11.52
CA ASN A 80 10.53 14.50 11.83
C ASN A 80 10.41 12.97 11.78
N GLN A 81 9.20 12.43 11.65
CA GLN A 81 8.99 10.98 11.65
C GLN A 81 8.23 10.53 10.41
N VAL A 82 8.81 9.56 9.72
CA VAL A 82 8.24 8.93 8.52
C VAL A 82 8.09 7.45 8.77
N GLU A 83 6.93 6.90 8.47
CA GLU A 83 6.67 5.47 8.50
C GLU A 83 6.74 4.88 7.10
N ALA A 84 7.17 3.62 7.01
CA ALA A 84 7.26 2.87 5.77
C ALA A 84 7.15 1.36 6.03
N ASP A 85 6.58 0.66 5.06
CA ASP A 85 6.52 -0.80 5.00
C ASP A 85 7.63 -1.33 4.11
N ILE A 86 8.41 -2.26 4.64
CA ILE A 86 9.56 -2.85 3.98
C ILE A 86 9.34 -4.35 3.85
N LYS A 87 9.60 -4.88 2.67
CA LYS A 87 9.60 -6.30 2.36
C LYS A 87 11.02 -6.77 2.11
N THR A 88 11.43 -7.78 2.86
CA THR A 88 12.73 -8.42 2.67
C THR A 88 12.50 -9.85 2.22
N VAL A 89 13.03 -10.20 1.04
CA VAL A 89 13.03 -11.58 0.53
C VAL A 89 14.39 -12.19 0.82
N PHE A 90 14.42 -13.30 1.55
CA PHE A 90 15.66 -13.97 1.91
C PHE A 90 16.19 -14.77 0.71
N VAL A 91 17.42 -14.47 0.27
CA VAL A 91 18.09 -15.23 -0.80
C VAL A 91 19.23 -16.10 -0.28
N ASN A 92 19.78 -15.76 0.88
CA ASN A 92 20.90 -16.49 1.45
C ASN A 92 20.49 -17.86 2.00
N LYS A 93 21.17 -18.91 1.54
CA LYS A 93 20.89 -20.30 1.97
C LYS A 93 21.14 -20.52 3.46
N ASP A 94 22.16 -19.90 4.04
CA ASP A 94 22.51 -20.10 5.45
C ASP A 94 21.58 -19.30 6.36
N THR A 95 21.21 -18.08 5.97
CA THR A 95 20.14 -17.33 6.64
C THR A 95 18.81 -18.10 6.59
N LEU A 96 18.45 -18.68 5.44
CA LEU A 96 17.24 -19.50 5.31
C LEU A 96 17.28 -20.72 6.23
N LYS A 97 18.41 -21.44 6.34
CA LYS A 97 18.55 -22.56 7.29
C LYS A 97 18.35 -22.12 8.74
N GLN A 98 18.92 -20.97 9.13
CA GLN A 98 18.76 -20.44 10.49
C GLN A 98 17.31 -20.04 10.79
N ILE A 99 16.65 -19.40 9.82
CA ILE A 99 15.25 -19.01 9.93
C ILE A 99 14.35 -20.25 9.97
N ASP A 100 14.59 -21.25 9.11
CA ASP A 100 13.86 -22.50 9.10
C ASP A 100 14.02 -23.26 10.41
N ALA A 101 15.24 -23.30 10.95
CA ALA A 101 15.50 -23.89 12.26
C ALA A 101 14.67 -23.19 13.36
N LYS A 102 14.58 -21.86 13.34
CA LYS A 102 13.76 -21.07 14.27
C LYS A 102 12.27 -21.40 14.14
N TYR A 103 11.77 -21.64 12.93
CA TYR A 103 10.35 -21.88 12.65
C TYR A 103 9.99 -23.35 12.39
N THR A 104 10.83 -24.29 12.81
CA THR A 104 10.63 -25.74 12.55
C THR A 104 9.26 -26.25 13.01
N LYS A 105 8.70 -25.67 14.08
CA LYS A 105 7.38 -26.06 14.61
C LYS A 105 6.22 -25.56 13.75
N GLN A 106 6.37 -24.41 13.08
CA GLN A 106 5.34 -23.81 12.22
C GLN A 106 5.44 -24.29 10.76
N LEU A 107 6.66 -24.63 10.33
CA LEU A 107 6.94 -25.12 8.99
C LEU A 107 6.43 -26.55 8.81
N LYS A 108 5.67 -26.76 7.73
CA LYS A 108 5.23 -28.11 7.32
C LYS A 108 6.34 -28.73 6.46
N LYS A 109 6.33 -30.07 6.33
CA LYS A 109 7.27 -30.78 5.46
C LYS A 109 7.28 -30.17 4.04
N GLY A 110 8.46 -29.82 3.54
CA GLY A 110 8.65 -29.18 2.24
C GLY A 110 8.14 -27.72 2.18
N ASP A 111 8.07 -27.03 3.31
CA ASP A 111 7.88 -25.58 3.40
C ASP A 111 9.13 -24.94 4.02
N THR A 112 9.40 -23.69 3.67
CA THR A 112 10.58 -22.92 4.10
C THR A 112 10.17 -21.46 4.25
N ALA A 113 10.83 -20.72 5.13
CA ALA A 113 10.68 -19.27 5.20
C ALA A 113 11.07 -18.62 3.88
N SER A 114 10.46 -17.48 3.53
CA SER A 114 10.70 -16.85 2.24
C SER A 114 10.88 -15.34 2.34
N TYR A 115 10.00 -14.64 3.04
CA TYR A 115 10.08 -13.19 3.16
C TYR A 115 9.57 -12.71 4.50
N CYS A 116 9.96 -11.49 4.88
CA CYS A 116 9.35 -10.77 5.98
C CYS A 116 8.84 -9.40 5.54
N LEU A 117 7.82 -8.92 6.24
CA LEU A 117 7.28 -7.57 6.15
C LEU A 117 7.56 -6.87 7.47
N ILE A 118 8.11 -5.66 7.41
CA ILE A 118 8.47 -4.88 8.58
C ILE A 118 7.86 -3.49 8.43
N HIS A 119 7.08 -3.08 9.43
CA HIS A 119 6.66 -1.69 9.55
C HIS A 119 7.71 -0.93 10.37
N MET A 120 8.29 0.11 9.78
CA MET A 120 9.38 0.88 10.39
C MET A 120 8.99 2.35 10.49
N ILE A 121 9.44 3.00 11.56
CA ILE A 121 9.35 4.45 11.74
C ILE A 121 10.76 5.00 11.84
N PHE A 122 11.08 5.91 10.94
CA PHE A 122 12.35 6.61 10.86
C PHE A 122 12.19 8.00 11.44
N ASN A 123 13.14 8.40 12.29
CA ASN A 123 13.30 9.76 12.75
C ASN A 123 14.46 10.40 11.96
N THR A 124 14.13 11.34 11.09
CA THR A 124 15.09 11.98 10.18
C THR A 124 15.99 13.00 10.87
N ALA A 125 15.55 13.57 11.99
CA ALA A 125 16.34 14.54 12.75
C ALA A 125 17.51 13.87 13.47
N ASP A 126 17.22 12.74 14.14
CA ASP A 126 18.19 12.04 14.99
C ASP A 126 18.89 10.87 14.27
N LYS A 127 18.53 10.59 13.00
CA LYS A 127 18.98 9.40 12.24
C LYS A 127 18.78 8.11 13.04
N THR A 128 17.60 7.98 13.63
CA THR A 128 17.21 6.78 14.38
C THR A 128 16.02 6.11 13.73
N TYR A 129 15.82 4.83 14.02
CA TYR A 129 14.64 4.09 13.55
C TYR A 129 14.09 3.19 14.65
N LYS A 130 12.84 2.75 14.47
CA LYS A 130 12.24 1.67 15.25
C LYS A 130 11.41 0.77 14.35
N ALA A 131 11.48 -0.53 14.59
CA ALA A 131 10.55 -1.50 14.00
C ALA A 131 9.34 -1.62 14.93
N THR A 132 8.15 -1.35 14.39
CA THR A 132 6.89 -1.37 15.15
C THR A 132 6.10 -2.65 14.91
N SER A 133 6.26 -3.27 13.75
CA SER A 133 5.70 -4.57 13.43
C SER A 133 6.65 -5.38 12.56
N MET A 134 6.64 -6.70 12.73
CA MET A 134 7.34 -7.66 11.90
C MET A 134 6.45 -8.87 11.67
N GLN A 135 6.31 -9.26 10.41
CA GLN A 135 5.58 -10.47 9.98
C GLN A 135 6.52 -11.31 9.12
N VAL A 136 6.58 -12.61 9.36
CA VAL A 136 7.43 -13.55 8.62
C VAL A 136 6.56 -14.56 7.92
N PHE A 137 6.83 -14.82 6.64
CA PHE A 137 6.03 -15.68 5.80
C PHE A 137 6.85 -16.82 5.18
N SER A 138 6.20 -17.95 4.99
CA SER A 138 6.73 -19.09 4.27
C SER A 138 6.59 -18.93 2.76
N LYS A 139 7.30 -19.76 2.00
CA LYS A 139 7.21 -19.83 0.53
C LYS A 139 5.80 -20.14 0.04
N LYS A 140 4.99 -20.82 0.87
CA LYS A 140 3.58 -21.12 0.60
C LYS A 140 2.62 -20.00 1.03
N GLY A 141 3.13 -18.83 1.41
CA GLY A 141 2.35 -17.67 1.83
C GLY A 141 1.72 -17.81 3.22
N ARG A 142 2.19 -18.76 4.05
CA ARG A 142 1.70 -18.89 5.43
C ARG A 142 2.49 -17.98 6.36
N GLU A 143 1.78 -17.28 7.23
CA GLU A 143 2.40 -16.54 8.32
C GLU A 143 3.05 -17.53 9.33
N LEU A 144 4.33 -17.31 9.61
CA LEU A 144 5.15 -18.09 10.56
C LEU A 144 5.26 -17.37 11.90
N GLU A 145 5.34 -16.04 11.87
CA GLU A 145 5.40 -15.17 13.04
C GLU A 145 4.78 -13.82 12.68
N SER A 146 4.04 -13.24 13.61
CA SER A 146 3.65 -11.84 13.59
C SER A 146 3.89 -11.26 14.97
N LYS A 147 4.58 -10.12 15.01
CA LYS A 147 4.98 -9.46 16.23
C LYS A 147 4.82 -7.96 16.08
N THR A 148 4.13 -7.36 17.04
CA THR A 148 4.07 -5.91 17.21
C THR A 148 4.93 -5.53 18.40
N THR A 149 5.77 -4.51 18.25
CA THR A 149 6.72 -4.08 19.28
C THR A 149 6.64 -2.58 19.50
N ASN A 150 6.59 -2.17 20.77
CA ASN A 150 6.86 -0.79 21.17
C ASN A 150 8.38 -0.58 21.30
N ALA A 151 9.11 -0.84 20.22
CA ALA A 151 10.56 -0.71 20.21
C ALA A 151 10.98 0.75 20.44
N LYS A 152 12.07 0.94 21.19
CA LYS A 152 12.72 2.24 21.32
C LYS A 152 13.41 2.59 20.00
N PHE A 153 13.57 3.89 19.76
CA PHE A 153 14.41 4.36 18.67
C PHE A 153 15.86 3.95 18.91
N VAL A 154 16.48 3.39 17.88
CA VAL A 154 17.89 3.02 17.87
C VAL A 154 18.61 3.74 16.73
N PRO A 155 19.91 4.04 16.86
CA PRO A 155 20.70 4.62 15.77
C PRO A 155 20.66 3.73 14.52
N ILE A 156 20.59 4.36 13.35
CA ILE A 156 20.68 3.67 12.07
C ILE A 156 22.14 3.22 11.86
N PRO A 157 22.42 1.91 11.73
CA PRO A 157 23.77 1.44 11.48
C PRO A 157 24.26 1.86 10.10
N GLU A 158 25.53 2.24 10.00
CA GLU A 158 26.20 2.49 8.72
C GLU A 158 26.24 1.23 7.86
N LYS A 159 26.15 1.40 6.55
CA LYS A 159 26.16 0.36 5.52
C LYS A 159 25.05 -0.68 5.70
N SER A 160 23.93 -0.27 6.31
CA SER A 160 22.78 -1.13 6.52
C SER A 160 21.66 -0.81 5.53
N PHE A 161 20.72 -1.74 5.37
CA PHE A 161 19.52 -1.46 4.57
C PHE A 161 18.68 -0.31 5.14
N ALA A 162 18.75 -0.10 6.47
CA ALA A 162 18.05 1.00 7.13
C ALA A 162 18.66 2.36 6.74
N GLU A 163 19.95 2.42 6.43
CA GLU A 163 20.60 3.62 5.89
C GLU A 163 20.13 3.90 4.46
N ALA A 164 20.12 2.89 3.58
CA ALA A 164 19.58 3.06 2.23
C ALA A 164 18.11 3.49 2.25
N MET A 165 17.31 2.95 3.18
CA MET A 165 15.93 3.40 3.37
C MET A 165 15.84 4.84 3.91
N LEU A 166 16.79 5.27 4.75
CA LEU A 166 16.85 6.64 5.24
C LEU A 166 17.03 7.64 4.09
N GLU A 167 17.79 7.30 3.05
CA GLU A 167 17.93 8.13 1.85
C GLU A 167 16.58 8.33 1.15
N VAL A 168 15.83 7.24 0.94
CA VAL A 168 14.47 7.29 0.37
C VAL A 168 13.54 8.15 1.23
N VAL A 169 13.60 7.97 2.56
CA VAL A 169 12.81 8.77 3.51
C VAL A 169 13.19 10.25 3.44
N ASN A 170 14.48 10.57 3.38
CA ASN A 170 14.95 11.95 3.31
C ASN A 170 14.51 12.62 2.00
N GLN A 171 14.54 11.91 0.88
CA GLN A 171 14.03 12.40 -0.39
C GLN A 171 12.54 12.71 -0.30
N TYR A 172 11.75 11.78 0.23
CA TYR A 172 10.32 12.00 0.48
C TYR A 172 10.06 13.25 1.35
N VAL A 173 10.85 13.43 2.42
CA VAL A 173 10.73 14.62 3.28
C VAL A 173 11.08 15.90 2.53
N ALA A 174 12.13 15.90 1.71
CA ALA A 174 12.54 17.05 0.92
C ALA A 174 11.46 17.47 -0.08
N ASP A 175 10.92 16.50 -0.84
CA ASP A 175 9.87 16.73 -1.84
C ASP A 175 8.61 17.33 -1.19
N ASN A 176 8.18 16.75 -0.07
CA ASN A 176 6.99 17.22 0.64
C ASN A 176 7.21 18.57 1.35
N LYS A 177 8.44 18.93 1.73
CA LYS A 177 8.74 20.26 2.28
C LYS A 177 8.75 21.32 1.18
N ALA A 178 9.27 21.00 0.00
CA ALA A 178 9.22 21.89 -1.16
C ALA A 178 7.77 22.24 -1.54
N ASP A 179 6.87 21.24 -1.57
CA ASP A 179 5.44 21.44 -1.81
C ASP A 179 4.77 22.34 -0.76
N MET A 180 5.19 22.25 0.50
CA MET A 180 4.67 23.12 1.57
C MET A 180 5.11 24.57 1.37
N LEU A 181 6.36 24.81 0.97
CA LEU A 181 6.89 26.16 0.75
C LEU A 181 6.30 26.83 -0.50
N LEU A 182 6.09 26.08 -1.58
CA LEU A 182 5.46 26.58 -2.80
C LEU A 182 4.00 26.98 -2.55
N ASN A 183 3.26 26.22 -1.73
CA ASN A 183 1.87 26.54 -1.40
C ASN A 183 1.71 27.72 -0.43
N ILE A 184 2.75 28.08 0.33
CA ILE A 184 2.74 29.28 1.18
C ILE A 184 3.01 30.55 0.35
N ASN A 185 3.87 30.46 -0.68
CA ASN A 185 4.21 31.59 -1.55
C ASN A 185 3.20 31.84 -2.68
N ALA A 186 2.20 30.97 -2.83
CA ALA A 186 1.12 31.09 -3.82
C ALA A 186 -0.17 31.74 -3.25
N LYS A 187 -0.13 32.26 -2.02
CA LYS A 187 -1.20 33.04 -1.37
C LYS A 187 -0.73 34.45 -1.07
#